data_AF-A0A1I8HSN0-F1
#
_entry.id   AF-A0A1I8HSN0-F1
#
_cell.length_a   1.000
_cell.length_b   1.000
_cell.length_c   1.000
_cell.angle_alpha   90.00
_cell.angle_beta   90.00
_cell.angle_gamma   90.00
#
_symmetry.space_group_name_H-M   'P 1'
#
loop_
_entity.id
_entity.type
_entity.pdbx_description
1 polymer ?
#
loop_
_entity_poly.entity_id
_entity_poly.type
_entity_poly.pdbx_seq_one_letter_code
_entity_poly.pdbx_strand_id
1 'polypeptide(L)'
;MDLVLDFADNWLLTPYVYPSSIESTNPYRQLFSLFVITTAGGYFLYLATAWLGYVLLFDKRLLQHPLILKDQIRREITYASKSIPIMGVLTTAVFFFEVRGHAKLYDSYGDTRLGYMTLPITVISFILFTDCLIYWIHRFLHHKLVYKHIHKGHHIWKVPTPFASHAFHPLDGFVQSLPYHVFPFLFPLHKLTYLGLFVFVNVWTVSIHDGYYRVPTLLKPFINGSAHHTDHHLFYNYNYGQFFTLWDRLGSSFREPSAFTGQGPLQAVVAGKQFELVIKQIRIRIRMDLQTWKKFAVLQWVLTFLLVGPGCAAIMLILFRTSWWSAVLLYGVWYYYDRDTPRRGGRRVNWVRRWGLWRRMAEYFPVKLHPTCELDPKENYVLGYHPHGVLSTGAFLNFATEATEFSRKFPGITPYLSVLDGHFDFPLYREYFMCSGVISVRKESLQNVLQRRKTAGGQLVCVIPGGAVEALDSHPGTVYRVHLRNKLGFVRLAMQTGSSLVPCFSFGEIDLFNQVNNRAGSPLRAVQNFLVKIFGFSMPIFSGHGLLPFAKPINTVVGAPIKVEKNYEPTDEQARDLLNRYISDLELLFCANKAKYIGTDARLEIV
;
A
#
# COMPACT_ATOMS: atom_id res chain seq x y z
N MET A 1 25.23 0.66 29.36
CA MET A 1 26.60 0.94 28.85
C MET A 1 27.46 1.63 29.87
N ASP A 2 26.87 2.41 30.77
CA ASP A 2 27.48 2.91 32.02
C ASP A 2 28.27 1.82 32.77
N LEU A 3 27.67 0.64 33.05
CA LEU A 3 28.39 -0.45 33.73
C LEU A 3 29.67 -0.90 33.02
N VAL A 4 29.65 -0.92 31.68
CA VAL A 4 30.80 -1.32 30.86
C VAL A 4 31.83 -0.22 30.82
N LEU A 5 31.39 1.03 30.70
CA LEU A 5 32.25 2.21 30.69
C LEU A 5 32.92 2.40 32.05
N ASP A 6 32.19 2.28 33.15
CA ASP A 6 32.71 2.39 34.52
C ASP A 6 33.71 1.28 34.82
N PHE A 7 33.42 0.05 34.39
CA PHE A 7 34.39 -1.05 34.48
C PHE A 7 35.66 -0.73 33.69
N ALA A 8 35.53 -0.27 32.44
CA ALA A 8 36.66 0.11 31.62
C ALA A 8 37.44 1.29 32.24
N ASP A 9 36.75 2.29 32.78
CA ASP A 9 37.37 3.45 33.43
C ASP A 9 38.15 3.07 34.68
N ASN A 10 37.63 2.15 35.50
CA ASN A 10 38.30 1.72 36.72
C ASN A 10 39.53 0.84 36.46
N TRP A 11 39.47 -0.03 35.44
CA TRP A 11 40.48 -1.07 35.25
C TRP A 11 41.43 -0.85 34.08
N LEU A 12 41.07 0.01 33.12
CA LEU A 12 41.83 0.18 31.88
C LEU A 12 42.05 1.65 31.49
N LEU A 13 40.97 2.42 31.35
CA LEU A 13 41.04 3.73 30.71
C LEU A 13 41.64 4.81 31.62
N THR A 14 41.21 4.91 32.89
CA THR A 14 41.78 5.90 33.81
C THR A 14 43.22 5.57 34.21
N PRO A 15 43.58 4.31 34.51
CA PRO A 15 44.94 4.01 34.95
C PRO A 15 45.98 4.05 33.82
N TYR A 16 45.60 3.76 32.58
CA TYR A 16 46.57 3.51 31.50
C TYR A 16 46.37 4.32 30.22
N VAL A 17 45.20 4.94 29.99
CA VAL A 17 44.90 5.59 28.70
C VAL A 17 44.78 7.12 28.84
N TYR A 18 44.03 7.60 29.83
CA TYR A 18 43.79 9.03 30.01
C TYR A 18 44.70 9.63 31.09
N PRO A 19 45.24 10.84 30.88
CA PRO A 19 45.89 11.61 31.93
C PRO A 19 44.92 11.87 33.10
N SER A 20 45.45 11.93 34.32
CA SER A 20 44.67 12.24 35.53
C SER A 20 43.95 13.60 35.49
N SER A 21 44.38 14.51 34.60
CA SER A 21 43.76 15.82 34.39
C SER A 21 42.45 15.78 33.58
N ILE A 22 42.08 14.66 32.96
CA ILE A 22 40.84 14.52 32.18
C ILE A 22 39.85 13.63 32.96
N GLU A 23 38.85 14.26 33.56
CA GLU A 23 37.81 13.57 34.35
C GLU A 23 36.99 12.58 33.51
N SER A 24 36.52 11.49 34.13
CA SER A 24 35.69 10.44 33.48
C SER A 24 34.32 10.95 33.02
N THR A 25 33.87 12.07 33.56
CA THR A 25 32.63 12.76 33.18
C THR A 25 32.79 13.66 31.96
N ASN A 26 34.03 13.89 31.47
CA ASN A 26 34.29 14.74 30.33
C ASN A 26 33.62 14.18 29.07
N PRO A 27 32.81 14.97 28.34
CA PRO A 27 32.00 14.46 27.22
C PRO A 27 32.84 13.94 26.05
N TYR A 28 34.00 14.55 25.78
CA TYR A 28 34.90 14.11 24.70
C TYR A 28 35.58 12.79 25.04
N ARG A 29 36.03 12.64 26.30
CA ARG A 29 36.54 11.36 26.83
C ARG A 29 35.47 10.27 26.73
N GLN A 30 34.26 10.53 27.21
CA GLN A 30 33.17 9.56 27.17
C GLN A 30 32.83 9.13 25.74
N LEU A 31 32.68 10.08 24.82
CA LEU A 31 32.41 9.77 23.40
C LEU A 31 33.51 8.92 22.78
N PHE A 32 34.79 9.25 23.01
CA PHE A 32 35.90 8.46 22.46
C PHE A 32 35.96 7.06 23.08
N SER A 33 35.87 6.95 24.41
CA SER A 33 35.86 5.66 25.11
C SER A 33 34.70 4.77 24.65
N LEU A 34 33.49 5.33 24.58
CA LEU A 34 32.30 4.61 24.11
C LEU A 34 32.47 4.16 22.67
N PHE A 35 33.06 4.97 21.79
CA PHE A 35 33.35 4.58 20.41
C PHE A 35 34.31 3.40 20.33
N VAL A 36 35.42 3.46 21.06
CA VAL A 36 36.43 2.38 21.07
C VAL A 36 35.82 1.09 21.63
N ILE A 37 35.16 1.15 22.79
CA ILE A 37 34.53 0.00 23.44
C ILE A 37 33.45 -0.61 22.55
N THR A 38 32.55 0.22 22.00
CA THR A 38 31.44 -0.27 21.16
C THR A 38 31.95 -0.91 19.89
N THR A 39 32.96 -0.32 19.25
CA THR A 39 33.54 -0.85 18.02
C THR A 39 34.29 -2.16 18.29
N ALA A 40 35.13 -2.21 19.32
CA ALA A 40 35.87 -3.42 19.70
C ALA A 40 34.93 -4.55 20.14
N GLY A 41 33.91 -4.24 20.95
CA GLY A 41 32.87 -5.17 21.35
C GLY A 41 32.06 -5.69 20.18
N GLY A 42 31.70 -4.82 19.23
CA GLY A 42 31.03 -5.19 17.99
C GLY A 42 31.85 -6.18 17.15
N TYR A 43 33.15 -5.94 16.99
CA TYR A 43 34.05 -6.89 16.32
C TYR A 43 34.13 -8.23 17.04
N PHE A 44 34.32 -8.21 18.36
CA PHE A 44 34.42 -9.43 19.16
C PHE A 44 33.14 -10.27 19.06
N LEU A 45 31.97 -9.66 19.32
CA LEU A 45 30.68 -10.34 19.24
C LEU A 45 30.43 -10.90 17.84
N TYR A 46 30.65 -10.09 16.79
CA TYR A 46 30.48 -10.54 15.41
C TYR A 46 31.42 -11.72 15.07
N LEU A 47 32.73 -11.56 15.24
CA LEU A 47 33.70 -12.57 14.81
C LEU A 47 33.59 -13.85 15.63
N ALA A 48 33.44 -13.74 16.95
CA ALA A 48 33.34 -14.92 17.82
C ALA A 48 32.07 -15.72 17.53
N THR A 49 30.91 -15.06 17.44
CA THR A 49 29.64 -15.77 17.19
C THR A 49 29.54 -16.30 15.76
N ALA A 50 29.99 -15.54 14.75
CA ALA A 50 30.02 -16.02 13.37
C ALA A 50 30.99 -17.18 13.18
N TRP A 51 32.16 -17.14 13.81
CA TRP A 51 33.12 -18.25 13.78
C TRP A 51 32.55 -19.50 14.45
N LEU A 52 31.94 -19.38 15.63
CA LEU A 52 31.29 -20.50 16.32
C LEU A 52 30.16 -21.09 15.47
N GLY A 53 29.28 -20.26 14.91
CA GLY A 53 28.21 -20.71 14.02
C GLY A 53 28.77 -21.42 12.78
N TYR A 54 29.86 -20.92 12.22
CA TYR A 54 30.51 -21.52 11.05
C TYR A 54 31.14 -22.89 11.35
N VAL A 55 31.81 -23.03 12.49
CA VAL A 55 32.48 -24.28 12.86
C VAL A 55 31.48 -25.34 13.34
N LEU A 56 30.48 -24.94 14.12
CA LEU A 56 29.59 -25.87 14.83
C LEU A 56 28.30 -26.19 14.07
N LEU A 57 27.75 -25.25 13.29
CA LEU A 57 26.39 -25.35 12.74
C LEU A 57 26.35 -25.33 11.20
N PHE A 58 27.24 -24.58 10.55
CA PHE A 58 27.18 -24.36 9.11
C PHE A 58 27.56 -25.60 8.28
N ASP A 59 26.67 -25.99 7.36
CA ASP A 59 26.92 -27.09 6.42
C ASP A 59 27.81 -26.64 5.26
N LYS A 60 29.09 -27.04 5.30
CA LYS A 60 30.10 -26.66 4.30
C LYS A 60 29.75 -27.07 2.86
N ARG A 61 28.83 -28.02 2.65
CA ARG A 61 28.35 -28.38 1.30
C ARG A 61 27.61 -27.23 0.63
N LEU A 62 27.03 -26.30 1.40
CA LEU A 62 26.41 -25.09 0.87
C LEU A 62 27.39 -24.22 0.07
N LEU A 63 28.70 -24.29 0.36
CA LEU A 63 29.73 -23.55 -0.38
C LEU A 63 29.87 -24.01 -1.84
N GLN A 64 29.34 -25.19 -2.19
CA GLN A 64 29.30 -25.70 -3.56
C GLN A 64 28.09 -25.18 -4.36
N HIS A 65 27.17 -24.46 -3.71
CA HIS A 65 25.99 -23.93 -4.37
C HIS A 65 26.38 -22.89 -5.43
N PRO A 66 25.82 -22.91 -6.66
CA PRO A 66 26.26 -22.04 -7.76
C PRO A 66 26.02 -20.54 -7.51
N LEU A 67 25.18 -20.19 -6.53
CA LEU A 67 24.96 -18.82 -6.10
C LEU A 67 25.94 -18.32 -5.02
N ILE A 68 26.84 -19.19 -4.52
CA ILE A 68 27.94 -18.76 -3.66
C ILE A 68 28.95 -18.01 -4.53
N LEU A 69 29.33 -16.83 -4.06
CA LEU A 69 30.29 -15.99 -4.75
C LEU A 69 31.72 -16.51 -4.53
N LYS A 70 32.61 -16.27 -5.50
CA LYS A 70 34.05 -16.51 -5.30
C LYS A 70 34.55 -15.73 -4.09
N ASP A 71 35.28 -16.42 -3.21
CA ASP A 71 35.84 -15.90 -1.96
C ASP A 71 34.79 -15.26 -1.03
N GLN A 72 33.54 -15.76 -1.04
CA GLN A 72 32.41 -15.13 -0.35
C GLN A 72 32.69 -14.83 1.13
N ILE A 73 33.20 -15.79 1.91
CA ILE A 73 33.48 -15.58 3.34
C ILE A 73 34.43 -14.40 3.57
N ARG A 74 35.52 -14.32 2.80
CA ARG A 74 36.48 -13.21 2.89
C ARG A 74 35.80 -11.87 2.56
N ARG A 75 34.92 -11.87 1.56
CA ARG A 75 34.18 -10.67 1.14
C ARG A 75 33.15 -10.23 2.18
N GLU A 76 32.44 -11.18 2.79
CA GLU A 76 31.50 -10.92 3.89
C GLU A 76 32.23 -10.29 5.08
N ILE A 77 33.32 -10.92 5.54
CA ILE A 77 34.15 -10.40 6.65
C ILE A 77 34.69 -9.02 6.33
N THR A 78 35.22 -8.81 5.11
CA THR A 78 35.76 -7.51 4.69
C THR A 78 34.67 -6.45 4.67
N TYR A 79 33.46 -6.79 4.21
CA TYR A 79 32.37 -5.82 4.15
C TYR A 79 31.88 -5.47 5.56
N ALA A 80 31.65 -6.47 6.41
CA ALA A 80 31.27 -6.25 7.81
C ALA A 80 32.32 -5.40 8.55
N SER A 81 33.61 -5.69 8.34
CA SER A 81 34.70 -4.93 8.98
C SER A 81 34.76 -3.46 8.54
N LYS A 82 34.37 -3.16 7.30
CA LYS A 82 34.24 -1.76 6.86
C LYS A 82 33.01 -1.07 7.47
N SER A 83 31.95 -1.83 7.73
CA SER A 83 30.68 -1.28 8.21
C SER A 83 30.63 -1.05 9.73
N ILE A 84 31.23 -1.96 10.52
CA ILE A 84 31.18 -1.93 11.98
C ILE A 84 31.66 -0.60 12.58
N PRO A 85 32.78 0.02 12.17
CA PRO A 85 33.21 1.30 12.73
C PRO A 85 32.21 2.44 12.49
N ILE A 86 31.58 2.50 11.31
CA ILE A 86 30.60 3.54 10.97
C ILE A 86 29.32 3.34 11.79
N MET A 87 28.88 2.09 11.97
CA MET A 87 27.80 1.76 12.90
C MET A 87 28.17 2.14 14.33
N GLY A 88 29.41 1.87 14.74
CA GLY A 88 29.96 2.24 16.03
C GLY A 88 29.79 3.72 16.32
N VAL A 89 30.11 4.62 15.38
CA VAL A 89 29.89 6.07 15.55
C VAL A 89 28.42 6.38 15.84
N LEU A 90 27.49 5.81 15.07
CA LEU A 90 26.05 6.06 15.22
C LEU A 90 25.51 5.50 16.54
N THR A 91 25.94 4.30 16.92
CA THR A 91 25.55 3.66 18.19
C THR A 91 26.15 4.38 19.40
N THR A 92 27.39 4.87 19.29
CA THR A 92 28.03 5.68 20.34
C THR A 92 27.24 6.94 20.66
N ALA A 93 26.63 7.60 19.67
CA ALA A 93 25.77 8.74 19.94
C ALA A 93 24.60 8.35 20.86
N VAL A 94 23.99 7.19 20.64
CA VAL A 94 22.88 6.70 21.49
C VAL A 94 23.36 6.32 22.88
N PHE A 95 24.47 5.59 22.98
CA PHE A 95 25.07 5.22 24.26
C PHE A 95 25.56 6.42 25.07
N PHE A 96 25.99 7.49 24.40
CA PHE A 96 26.32 8.73 25.07
C PHE A 96 25.09 9.29 25.80
N PHE A 97 23.94 9.40 25.14
CA PHE A 97 22.71 9.84 25.82
C PHE A 97 22.27 8.88 26.94
N GLU A 98 22.50 7.58 26.77
CA GLU A 98 22.24 6.57 27.81
C GLU A 98 23.08 6.83 29.07
N VAL A 99 24.41 6.97 28.95
CA VAL A 99 25.29 7.22 30.10
C VAL A 99 25.10 8.60 30.72
N ARG A 100 24.52 9.55 29.97
CA ARG A 100 24.11 10.86 30.48
C ARG A 100 22.76 10.83 31.23
N GLY A 101 22.16 9.65 31.41
CA GLY A 101 20.97 9.46 32.23
C GLY A 101 19.65 9.76 31.51
N HIS A 102 19.64 9.85 30.19
CA HIS A 102 18.41 10.09 29.43
C HIS A 102 17.58 8.81 29.20
N ALA A 103 18.16 7.63 29.43
CA ALA A 103 17.46 6.34 29.36
C ALA A 103 16.84 5.98 30.72
N LYS A 104 15.76 5.19 30.70
CA LYS A 104 15.05 4.69 31.89
C LYS A 104 15.68 3.40 32.43
N LEU A 105 17.00 3.39 32.55
CA LEU A 105 17.73 2.23 33.08
C LEU A 105 17.74 2.25 34.61
N TYR A 106 17.63 1.07 35.23
CA TYR A 106 17.65 0.93 36.69
C TYR A 106 18.57 -0.21 37.14
N ASP A 107 19.06 -0.11 38.38
CA ASP A 107 20.12 -0.96 38.94
C ASP A 107 19.58 -2.21 39.66
N SER A 108 18.43 -2.13 40.35
CA SER A 108 17.86 -3.26 41.07
C SER A 108 16.41 -3.53 40.68
N TYR A 109 16.04 -4.81 40.55
CA TYR A 109 14.63 -5.20 40.36
C TYR A 109 13.75 -4.83 41.56
N GLY A 110 14.32 -4.62 42.74
CA GLY A 110 13.58 -4.17 43.93
C GLY A 110 13.04 -2.74 43.80
N ASP A 111 13.59 -1.96 42.87
CA ASP A 111 13.23 -0.54 42.67
C ASP A 111 11.92 -0.39 41.87
N THR A 112 11.36 -1.49 41.35
CA THR A 112 10.14 -1.47 40.54
C THR A 112 8.93 -1.96 41.33
N ARG A 113 7.74 -1.44 40.99
CA ARG A 113 6.47 -1.82 41.63
C ARG A 113 6.15 -3.33 41.56
N LEU A 114 6.71 -4.04 40.59
CA LEU A 114 6.48 -5.47 40.35
C LEU A 114 7.64 -6.36 40.85
N GLY A 115 8.70 -5.79 41.43
CA GLY A 115 9.85 -6.53 41.92
C GLY A 115 10.48 -7.41 40.83
N TYR A 116 10.86 -8.64 41.20
CA TYR A 116 11.43 -9.63 40.28
C TYR A 116 10.51 -10.07 39.13
N MET A 117 9.18 -9.93 39.26
CA MET A 117 8.24 -10.21 38.16
C MET A 117 8.42 -9.26 36.98
N THR A 118 9.13 -8.14 37.17
CA THR A 118 9.51 -7.21 36.10
C THR A 118 10.41 -7.87 35.07
N LEU A 119 11.27 -8.82 35.46
CA LEU A 119 12.23 -9.45 34.54
C LEU A 119 11.55 -10.17 33.36
N PRO A 120 10.70 -11.20 33.58
CA PRO A 120 10.06 -11.91 32.47
C PRO A 120 9.16 -10.98 31.63
N ILE A 121 8.44 -10.05 32.27
CA ILE A 121 7.58 -9.08 31.58
C ILE A 121 8.41 -8.20 30.64
N THR A 122 9.54 -7.69 31.11
CA THR A 122 10.39 -6.79 30.33
C THR A 122 11.09 -7.53 29.19
N VAL A 123 11.56 -8.76 29.42
CA VAL A 123 12.15 -9.59 28.35
C VAL A 123 11.14 -9.90 27.25
N ILE A 124 9.93 -10.34 27.61
CA ILE A 124 8.87 -10.62 26.64
C ILE A 124 8.49 -9.34 25.87
N SER A 125 8.31 -8.22 26.59
CA SER A 125 7.97 -6.94 25.97
C SER A 125 9.06 -6.45 25.03
N PHE A 126 10.33 -6.59 25.41
CA PHE A 126 11.48 -6.24 24.58
C PHE A 126 11.50 -7.07 23.30
N ILE A 127 11.34 -8.39 23.39
CA ILE A 127 11.35 -9.27 22.21
C ILE A 127 10.18 -8.93 21.29
N LEU A 128 8.95 -8.76 21.81
CA LEU A 128 7.79 -8.43 20.98
C LEU A 128 7.89 -7.05 20.33
N PHE A 129 8.39 -6.05 21.08
CA PHE A 129 8.59 -4.69 20.58
C PHE A 129 9.63 -4.67 19.45
N THR A 130 10.76 -5.34 19.67
CA THR A 130 11.87 -5.36 18.72
C THR A 130 11.50 -6.17 17.48
N ASP A 131 10.85 -7.32 17.62
CA ASP A 131 10.37 -8.13 16.48
C ASP A 131 9.42 -7.32 15.57
N CYS A 132 8.48 -6.58 16.17
CA CYS A 132 7.54 -5.73 15.45
C CYS A 132 8.24 -4.62 14.65
N LEU A 133 9.08 -3.83 15.30
CA LEU A 133 9.71 -2.69 14.64
C LEU A 133 10.73 -3.13 13.60
N ILE A 134 11.50 -4.17 13.88
CA ILE A 134 12.49 -4.70 12.93
C ILE A 134 11.79 -5.25 11.70
N TYR A 135 10.67 -5.95 11.84
CA TYR A 135 9.87 -6.38 10.69
C TYR A 135 9.53 -5.21 9.76
N TRP A 136 9.01 -4.10 10.30
CA TRP A 136 8.63 -2.94 9.50
C TRP A 136 9.82 -2.20 8.89
N ILE A 137 10.90 -2.05 9.65
CA ILE A 137 12.16 -1.47 9.18
C ILE A 137 12.73 -2.31 8.05
N HIS A 138 12.82 -3.63 8.24
CA HIS A 138 13.34 -4.56 7.25
C HIS A 138 12.48 -4.56 5.99
N ARG A 139 11.15 -4.60 6.12
CA ARG A 139 10.24 -4.48 4.98
C ARG A 139 10.39 -3.14 4.24
N PHE A 140 10.61 -2.04 4.95
CA PHE A 140 10.87 -0.73 4.36
C PHE A 140 12.23 -0.68 3.63
N LEU A 141 13.25 -1.34 4.16
CA LEU A 141 14.55 -1.49 3.50
C LEU A 141 14.45 -2.22 2.15
N HIS A 142 13.44 -3.08 1.97
CA HIS A 142 13.09 -3.72 0.70
C HIS A 142 12.22 -2.87 -0.24
N HIS A 143 11.80 -1.68 0.19
CA HIS A 143 11.07 -0.76 -0.67
C HIS A 143 11.96 -0.32 -1.86
N LYS A 144 11.38 -0.22 -3.06
CA LYS A 144 12.12 -0.01 -4.33
C LYS A 144 13.06 1.20 -4.31
N LEU A 145 12.69 2.26 -3.58
CA LEU A 145 13.50 3.48 -3.47
C LEU A 145 14.71 3.32 -2.53
N VAL A 146 14.61 2.45 -1.53
CA VAL A 146 15.61 2.28 -0.46
C VAL A 146 16.54 1.11 -0.77
N TYR A 147 15.97 -0.01 -1.22
CA TYR A 147 16.66 -1.27 -1.43
C TYR A 147 17.94 -1.12 -2.24
N LYS A 148 17.87 -0.45 -3.40
CA LYS A 148 19.02 -0.32 -4.32
C LYS A 148 20.24 0.30 -3.63
N HIS A 149 20.02 1.20 -2.68
CA HIS A 149 21.06 2.05 -2.08
C HIS A 149 21.60 1.47 -0.76
N ILE A 150 20.72 0.89 0.06
CA ILE A 150 21.06 0.50 1.43
C ILE A 150 21.12 -1.03 1.58
N HIS A 151 20.04 -1.72 1.21
CA HIS A 151 19.86 -3.13 1.58
C HIS A 151 20.33 -4.14 0.51
N LYS A 152 20.48 -3.70 -0.75
CA LYS A 152 20.96 -4.55 -1.85
C LYS A 152 22.33 -5.14 -1.57
N GLY A 153 23.21 -4.41 -0.89
CA GLY A 153 24.55 -4.88 -0.53
C GLY A 153 24.52 -6.13 0.35
N HIS A 154 23.56 -6.22 1.27
CA HIS A 154 23.34 -7.40 2.10
C HIS A 154 22.80 -8.58 1.26
N HIS A 155 21.85 -8.29 0.38
CA HIS A 155 21.24 -9.29 -0.50
C HIS A 155 22.15 -9.78 -1.62
N ILE A 156 23.28 -9.12 -1.85
CA ILE A 156 24.58 -9.75 -1.99
C ILE A 156 24.65 -11.28 -1.97
N TRP A 157 24.46 -11.76 -0.75
CA TRP A 157 24.85 -13.09 -0.27
C TRP A 157 23.64 -14.03 -0.38
N LYS A 158 23.38 -14.52 -1.60
CA LYS A 158 22.18 -15.33 -1.93
C LYS A 158 22.00 -16.55 -1.04
N VAL A 159 23.10 -17.25 -0.80
CA VAL A 159 23.20 -18.34 0.17
C VAL A 159 24.15 -17.81 1.24
N PRO A 160 23.64 -17.24 2.33
CA PRO A 160 24.48 -16.57 3.32
C PRO A 160 25.31 -17.59 4.12
N THR A 161 26.46 -17.13 4.63
CA THR A 161 27.17 -17.80 5.72
C THR A 161 26.96 -17.00 7.02
N PRO A 162 27.32 -17.53 8.21
CA PRO A 162 27.27 -16.76 9.46
C PRO A 162 27.96 -15.38 9.38
N PHE A 163 29.00 -15.26 8.55
CA PHE A 163 29.74 -14.02 8.35
C PHE A 163 28.96 -12.95 7.56
N ALA A 164 27.90 -13.33 6.85
CA ALA A 164 27.01 -12.40 6.14
C ALA A 164 26.16 -11.54 7.08
N SER A 165 26.00 -11.97 8.33
CA SER A 165 25.10 -11.37 9.33
C SER A 165 25.31 -9.86 9.56
N HIS A 166 26.54 -9.37 9.41
CA HIS A 166 26.88 -7.94 9.54
C HIS A 166 27.47 -7.36 8.24
N ALA A 167 27.46 -8.12 7.15
CA ALA A 167 27.99 -7.73 5.85
C ALA A 167 26.94 -6.93 5.06
N PHE A 168 26.57 -5.76 5.59
CA PHE A 168 25.57 -4.85 5.01
C PHE A 168 26.02 -3.39 5.10
N HIS A 169 25.24 -2.48 4.50
CA HIS A 169 25.53 -1.05 4.55
C HIS A 169 25.44 -0.55 6.01
N PRO A 170 26.31 0.37 6.49
CA PRO A 170 26.31 0.79 7.90
C PRO A 170 24.95 1.31 8.40
N LEU A 171 24.29 2.14 7.57
CA LEU A 171 22.95 2.66 7.88
C LEU A 171 21.89 1.55 7.92
N ASP A 172 22.06 0.47 7.16
CA ASP A 172 21.17 -0.69 7.19
C ASP A 172 21.20 -1.34 8.59
N GLY A 173 22.40 -1.72 9.03
CA GLY A 173 22.61 -2.31 10.34
C GLY A 173 22.20 -1.40 11.48
N PHE A 174 22.56 -0.11 11.41
CA PHE A 174 22.18 0.83 12.44
C PHE A 174 20.66 0.96 12.57
N VAL A 175 19.94 1.18 11.46
CA VAL A 175 18.47 1.35 11.52
C VAL A 175 17.79 0.06 11.97
N GLN A 176 18.26 -1.12 11.54
CA GLN A 176 17.73 -2.39 12.05
C GLN A 176 18.02 -2.60 13.54
N SER A 177 19.12 -2.03 14.08
CA SER A 177 19.44 -2.10 15.51
C SER A 177 18.70 -1.08 16.39
N LEU A 178 18.12 -0.03 15.80
CA LEU A 178 17.47 1.06 16.55
C LEU A 178 16.41 0.60 17.56
N PRO A 179 15.53 -0.38 17.26
CA PRO A 179 14.53 -0.84 18.21
C PRO A 179 15.13 -1.31 19.54
N TYR A 180 16.31 -1.95 19.51
CA TYR A 180 17.02 -2.39 20.71
C TYR A 180 17.54 -1.23 21.55
N HIS A 181 17.94 -0.15 20.89
CA HIS A 181 18.50 1.04 21.53
C HIS A 181 17.44 2.02 22.00
N VAL A 182 16.30 2.11 21.30
CA VAL A 182 15.19 3.01 21.66
C VAL A 182 14.36 2.48 22.82
N PHE A 183 14.24 1.16 22.96
CA PHE A 183 13.45 0.53 24.03
C PHE A 183 13.72 1.11 25.43
N PRO A 184 14.98 1.20 25.93
CA PRO A 184 15.25 1.74 27.26
C PRO A 184 14.96 3.24 27.42
N PHE A 185 14.76 4.01 26.35
CA PHE A 185 14.32 5.41 26.45
C PHE A 185 12.80 5.51 26.64
N LEU A 186 12.05 4.51 26.17
CA LEU A 186 10.59 4.47 26.28
C LEU A 186 10.14 3.76 27.55
N PHE A 187 10.75 2.61 27.85
CA PHE A 187 10.35 1.69 28.91
C PHE A 187 11.47 1.48 29.94
N PRO A 188 11.13 1.32 31.23
CA PRO A 188 12.11 0.94 32.23
C PRO A 188 12.78 -0.39 31.90
N LEU A 189 14.11 -0.47 32.02
CA LEU A 189 14.86 -1.70 31.75
C LEU A 189 16.05 -1.85 32.71
N HIS A 190 16.19 -3.04 33.29
CA HIS A 190 17.32 -3.36 34.16
C HIS A 190 18.64 -3.43 33.38
N LYS A 191 19.70 -2.80 33.90
CA LYS A 191 20.99 -2.66 33.18
C LYS A 191 21.63 -3.98 32.76
N LEU A 192 21.72 -4.98 33.64
CA LEU A 192 22.31 -6.28 33.28
C LEU A 192 21.43 -7.06 32.30
N THR A 193 20.11 -6.91 32.40
CA THR A 193 19.17 -7.54 31.46
C THR A 193 19.32 -6.95 30.09
N TYR A 194 19.51 -5.64 30.01
CA TYR A 194 19.77 -4.97 28.75
C TYR A 194 21.04 -5.50 28.07
N LEU A 195 22.15 -5.64 28.82
CA LEU A 195 23.39 -6.21 28.30
C LEU A 195 23.21 -7.66 27.84
N GLY A 196 22.50 -8.49 28.62
CA GLY A 196 22.19 -9.87 28.24
C GLY A 196 21.35 -9.96 26.96
N LEU A 197 20.33 -9.10 26.84
CA LEU A 197 19.49 -9.01 25.63
C LEU A 197 20.28 -8.52 24.42
N PHE A 198 21.21 -7.59 24.59
CA PHE A 198 22.08 -7.11 23.52
C PHE A 198 22.98 -8.23 22.97
N VAL A 199 23.54 -9.07 23.84
CA VAL A 199 24.30 -10.27 23.43
C VAL A 199 23.39 -11.29 22.74
N PHE A 200 22.22 -11.58 23.31
CA PHE A 200 21.23 -12.49 22.73
C PHE A 200 20.83 -12.09 21.30
N VAL A 201 20.53 -10.81 21.08
CA VAL A 201 20.19 -10.25 19.76
C VAL A 201 21.31 -10.46 18.75
N ASN A 202 22.56 -10.25 19.15
CA ASN A 202 23.71 -10.48 18.27
C ASN A 202 23.84 -11.95 17.88
N VAL A 203 23.77 -12.86 18.86
CA VAL A 203 23.79 -14.31 18.62
C VAL A 203 22.64 -14.70 17.67
N TRP A 204 21.44 -14.18 17.91
CA TRP A 204 20.28 -14.45 17.06
C TRP A 204 20.49 -13.98 15.61
N THR A 205 21.01 -12.75 15.43
CA THR A 205 21.30 -12.16 14.12
C THR A 205 22.29 -12.99 13.31
N VAL A 206 23.27 -13.61 13.97
CA VAL A 206 24.18 -14.56 13.32
C VAL A 206 23.48 -15.89 13.03
N SER A 207 22.70 -16.43 13.97
CA SER A 207 22.03 -17.72 13.82
C SER A 207 21.05 -17.80 12.64
N ILE A 208 20.38 -16.69 12.28
CA ILE A 208 19.50 -16.68 11.10
C ILE A 208 20.27 -16.74 9.75
N HIS A 209 21.60 -16.66 9.77
CA HIS A 209 22.47 -16.78 8.58
C HIS A 209 23.32 -18.06 8.58
N ASP A 210 23.15 -18.93 9.58
CA ASP A 210 24.08 -20.03 9.84
C ASP A 210 23.93 -21.25 8.93
N GLY A 211 23.00 -21.23 7.98
CA GLY A 211 22.73 -22.36 7.09
C GLY A 211 22.14 -23.61 7.77
N TYR A 212 21.88 -23.57 9.07
CA TYR A 212 21.30 -24.67 9.85
C TYR A 212 19.77 -24.59 9.85
N TYR A 213 19.15 -25.20 8.84
CA TYR A 213 17.71 -25.09 8.57
C TYR A 213 16.80 -25.90 9.51
N ARG A 214 17.19 -26.15 10.76
CA ARG A 214 16.40 -26.97 11.69
C ARG A 214 15.80 -26.12 12.80
N VAL A 215 14.48 -26.27 12.98
CA VAL A 215 13.70 -25.75 14.10
C VAL A 215 12.88 -26.92 14.65
N PRO A 216 12.75 -27.08 15.98
CA PRO A 216 11.90 -28.11 16.58
C PRO A 216 10.50 -28.09 15.97
N THR A 217 9.93 -29.28 15.70
CA THR A 217 8.67 -29.41 14.92
C THR A 217 7.53 -28.56 15.46
N LEU A 218 7.38 -28.47 16.78
CA LEU A 218 6.33 -27.68 17.43
C LEU A 218 6.52 -26.16 17.24
N LEU A 219 7.75 -25.70 17.02
CA LEU A 219 8.10 -24.28 16.89
C LEU A 219 8.20 -23.80 15.44
N LYS A 220 8.27 -24.71 14.47
CA LYS A 220 8.33 -24.38 13.02
C LYS A 220 7.30 -23.36 12.55
N PRO A 221 6.02 -23.39 13.00
CA PRO A 221 5.03 -22.42 12.54
C PRO A 221 5.31 -20.99 13.01
N PHE A 222 6.05 -20.83 14.11
CA PHE A 222 6.16 -19.59 14.87
C PHE A 222 7.52 -18.92 14.76
N ILE A 223 8.61 -19.69 14.68
CA ILE A 223 9.99 -19.16 14.69
C ILE A 223 10.47 -18.84 13.27
N ASN A 224 10.96 -17.61 13.09
CA ASN A 224 11.66 -17.18 11.89
C ASN A 224 13.16 -17.47 12.05
N GLY A 225 13.58 -18.66 11.61
CA GLY A 225 14.98 -19.13 11.69
C GLY A 225 15.74 -19.09 10.36
N SER A 226 16.95 -19.68 10.37
CA SER A 226 17.89 -19.73 9.24
C SER A 226 17.28 -20.16 7.88
N ALA A 227 16.33 -21.10 7.90
CA ALA A 227 15.62 -21.54 6.69
C ALA A 227 14.77 -20.42 6.05
N HIS A 228 14.05 -19.66 6.88
CA HIS A 228 13.20 -18.57 6.44
C HIS A 228 14.03 -17.41 5.92
N HIS A 229 15.11 -17.07 6.63
CA HIS A 229 15.98 -15.97 6.27
C HIS A 229 16.84 -16.28 5.04
N THR A 230 17.28 -17.53 4.84
CA THR A 230 17.92 -17.93 3.58
C THR A 230 16.96 -17.81 2.40
N ASP A 231 15.71 -18.25 2.55
CA ASP A 231 14.67 -18.03 1.54
C ASP A 231 14.42 -16.53 1.31
N HIS A 232 14.50 -15.71 2.36
CA HIS A 232 14.45 -14.27 2.23
C HIS A 232 15.59 -13.72 1.36
N HIS A 233 16.84 -14.16 1.54
CA HIS A 233 17.98 -13.78 0.68
C HIS A 233 17.80 -14.24 -0.78
N LEU A 234 17.13 -15.36 -1.01
CA LEU A 234 16.86 -15.88 -2.36
C LEU A 234 15.69 -15.17 -3.06
N PHE A 235 14.62 -14.87 -2.31
CA PHE A 235 13.33 -14.43 -2.86
C PHE A 235 12.99 -12.97 -2.58
N TYR A 236 13.70 -12.32 -1.67
CA TYR A 236 13.65 -10.91 -1.27
C TYR A 236 12.32 -10.44 -0.65
N ASN A 237 11.19 -10.96 -1.12
CA ASN A 237 9.86 -10.40 -0.87
C ASN A 237 9.12 -11.02 0.33
N TYR A 238 9.78 -11.90 1.10
CA TYR A 238 9.12 -12.72 2.12
C TYR A 238 9.97 -12.84 3.38
N ASN A 239 9.35 -13.25 4.49
CA ASN A 239 10.01 -13.65 5.73
C ASN A 239 10.94 -12.57 6.32
N TYR A 240 10.42 -11.35 6.49
CA TYR A 240 11.17 -10.20 7.01
C TYR A 240 11.35 -10.20 8.54
N GLY A 241 10.57 -10.98 9.28
CA GLY A 241 10.60 -11.01 10.74
C GLY A 241 11.97 -11.39 11.30
N GLN A 242 12.27 -10.91 12.51
CA GLN A 242 13.56 -11.17 13.15
C GLN A 242 13.53 -12.49 13.91
N PHE A 243 12.56 -12.65 14.83
CA PHE A 243 12.43 -13.82 15.71
C PHE A 243 11.24 -14.69 15.33
N PHE A 244 10.11 -14.07 14.97
CA PHE A 244 8.86 -14.77 14.74
C PHE A 244 8.28 -14.56 13.34
N THR A 245 7.42 -15.49 12.92
CA THR A 245 6.68 -15.43 11.64
C THR A 245 5.39 -14.61 11.75
N LEU A 246 5.03 -14.14 12.96
CA LEU A 246 3.77 -13.45 13.25
C LEU A 246 3.54 -12.26 12.31
N TRP A 247 4.50 -11.35 12.24
CA TRP A 247 4.38 -10.12 11.43
C TRP A 247 4.42 -10.42 9.94
N ASP A 248 5.13 -11.46 9.52
CA ASP A 248 5.08 -11.93 8.14
C ASP A 248 3.71 -12.44 7.75
N ARG A 249 3.02 -13.15 8.65
CA ARG A 249 1.65 -13.64 8.42
C ARG A 249 0.66 -12.49 8.36
N LEU A 250 0.71 -11.58 9.34
CA LEU A 250 -0.15 -10.40 9.38
C LEU A 250 0.09 -9.47 8.18
N GLY A 251 1.36 -9.28 7.81
CA GLY A 251 1.77 -8.42 6.70
C GLY A 251 1.70 -9.08 5.33
N SER A 252 1.19 -10.31 5.22
CA SER A 252 1.08 -11.09 3.97
C SER A 252 2.41 -11.28 3.23
N SER A 253 3.50 -11.43 3.98
CA SER A 253 4.85 -11.72 3.50
C SER A 253 5.39 -13.07 3.98
N PHE A 254 4.59 -13.87 4.68
CA PHE A 254 4.98 -15.22 5.08
C PHE A 254 5.09 -16.16 3.88
N ARG A 255 6.19 -16.88 3.80
CA ARG A 255 6.37 -18.01 2.90
C ARG A 255 7.01 -19.18 3.63
N GLU A 256 6.41 -20.35 3.46
CA GLU A 256 6.97 -21.58 4.00
C GLU A 256 8.37 -21.86 3.40
N PRO A 257 9.39 -22.08 4.24
CA PRO A 257 10.76 -22.27 3.77
C PRO A 257 10.92 -23.46 2.84
N SER A 258 11.63 -23.25 1.74
CA SER A 258 11.98 -24.28 0.76
C SER A 258 12.75 -25.45 1.39
N ALA A 259 13.59 -25.18 2.40
CA ALA A 259 14.31 -26.20 3.14
C ALA A 259 13.39 -27.16 3.92
N PHE A 260 12.22 -26.71 4.38
CA PHE A 260 11.25 -27.57 5.08
C PHE A 260 10.51 -28.50 4.14
N THR A 261 10.40 -28.12 2.86
CA THR A 261 9.71 -28.89 1.81
C THR A 261 10.66 -29.69 0.92
N GLY A 262 11.95 -29.77 1.30
CA GLY A 262 12.98 -30.52 0.56
C GLY A 262 13.43 -29.84 -0.75
N GLN A 263 13.12 -28.55 -0.93
CA GLN A 263 13.48 -27.77 -2.12
C GLN A 263 14.52 -26.66 -1.82
N GLY A 264 15.19 -26.75 -0.67
CA GLY A 264 16.14 -25.74 -0.21
C GLY A 264 17.50 -25.79 -0.90
N PRO A 265 18.37 -24.80 -0.64
CA PRO A 265 19.70 -24.71 -1.26
C PRO A 265 20.55 -25.96 -1.05
N LEU A 266 20.48 -26.57 0.13
CA LEU A 266 21.22 -27.80 0.42
C LEU A 266 20.76 -28.96 -0.46
N GLN A 267 19.44 -29.11 -0.65
CA GLN A 267 18.89 -30.14 -1.53
C GLN A 267 19.22 -29.86 -3.00
N ALA A 268 19.30 -28.60 -3.42
CA ALA A 268 19.71 -28.25 -4.78
C ALA A 268 21.15 -28.68 -5.09
N VAL A 269 22.07 -28.54 -4.11
CA VAL A 269 23.45 -29.04 -4.22
C VAL A 269 23.45 -30.58 -4.29
N VAL A 270 22.77 -31.23 -3.36
CA VAL A 270 22.78 -32.72 -3.25
C VAL A 270 22.11 -33.39 -4.44
N ALA A 271 21.06 -32.79 -5.01
CA ALA A 271 20.28 -33.37 -6.11
C ALA A 271 20.80 -32.98 -7.52
N GLY A 272 21.86 -32.17 -7.63
CA GLY A 272 22.42 -31.73 -8.92
C GLY A 272 21.46 -30.90 -9.80
N LYS A 273 20.34 -30.40 -9.24
CA LYS A 273 19.32 -29.63 -9.99
C LYS A 273 19.75 -28.16 -10.12
N GLN A 274 20.74 -27.91 -10.97
CA GLN A 274 21.47 -26.64 -11.04
C GLN A 274 20.78 -25.50 -11.83
N PHE A 275 19.73 -25.75 -12.64
CA PHE A 275 19.20 -24.72 -13.57
C PHE A 275 17.68 -24.49 -13.57
N GLU A 276 16.85 -25.50 -13.28
CA GLU A 276 15.39 -25.35 -13.36
C GLU A 276 14.78 -24.49 -12.24
N LEU A 277 15.37 -24.52 -11.04
CA LEU A 277 14.88 -23.76 -9.90
C LEU A 277 14.99 -22.25 -10.15
N VAL A 278 16.10 -21.77 -10.70
CA VAL A 278 16.33 -20.34 -10.94
C VAL A 278 15.36 -19.77 -11.97
N ILE A 279 15.12 -20.48 -13.08
CA ILE A 279 14.17 -20.05 -14.12
C ILE A 279 12.71 -20.10 -13.62
N LYS A 280 12.35 -21.15 -12.88
CA LYS A 280 11.01 -21.26 -12.27
C LYS A 280 10.78 -20.14 -11.26
N GLN A 281 11.79 -19.78 -10.47
CA GLN A 281 11.74 -18.72 -9.47
C GLN A 281 11.65 -17.31 -10.08
N ILE A 282 12.36 -17.01 -11.18
CA ILE A 282 12.25 -15.73 -11.89
C ILE A 282 10.85 -15.55 -12.49
N ARG A 283 10.30 -16.60 -13.12
CA ARG A 283 8.94 -16.57 -13.68
C ARG A 283 7.86 -16.42 -12.59
N ILE A 284 8.03 -17.09 -11.45
CA ILE A 284 7.15 -16.93 -10.28
C ILE A 284 7.25 -15.51 -9.70
N ARG A 285 8.47 -14.95 -9.57
CA ARG A 285 8.72 -13.59 -9.06
C ARG A 285 8.04 -12.51 -9.90
N ILE A 286 8.16 -12.58 -11.23
CA ILE A 286 7.54 -11.61 -12.13
C ILE A 286 6.01 -11.72 -12.07
N ARG A 287 5.47 -12.96 -12.09
CA ARG A 287 4.02 -13.18 -12.01
C ARG A 287 3.44 -12.73 -10.68
N MET A 288 4.14 -12.96 -9.57
CA MET A 288 3.67 -12.56 -8.25
C MET A 288 3.79 -11.06 -8.02
N ASP A 289 4.90 -10.41 -8.40
CA ASP A 289 5.02 -8.94 -8.30
C ASP A 289 3.84 -8.29 -9.06
N LEU A 290 3.57 -8.75 -10.28
CA LEU A 290 2.48 -8.21 -11.09
C LEU A 290 1.10 -8.38 -10.43
N GLN A 291 0.79 -9.56 -9.89
CA GLN A 291 -0.50 -9.79 -9.23
C GLN A 291 -0.64 -9.01 -7.92
N THR A 292 0.44 -8.88 -7.15
CA THR A 292 0.45 -8.06 -5.94
C THR A 292 0.23 -6.58 -6.26
N TRP A 293 0.88 -6.05 -7.32
CA TRP A 293 0.66 -4.67 -7.76
C TRP A 293 -0.77 -4.42 -8.25
N LYS A 294 -1.39 -5.40 -8.93
CA LYS A 294 -2.80 -5.34 -9.33
C LYS A 294 -3.72 -5.26 -8.12
N LYS A 295 -3.54 -6.15 -7.13
CA LYS A 295 -4.31 -6.14 -5.88
C LYS A 295 -4.10 -4.85 -5.09
N PHE A 296 -2.87 -4.35 -5.00
CA PHE A 296 -2.56 -3.07 -4.37
C PHE A 296 -3.28 -1.91 -5.04
N ALA A 297 -3.29 -1.87 -6.38
CA ALA A 297 -3.95 -0.82 -7.13
C ALA A 297 -5.45 -0.76 -6.84
N VAL A 298 -6.09 -1.92 -6.78
CA VAL A 298 -7.53 -2.03 -6.46
C VAL A 298 -7.81 -1.74 -5.00
N LEU A 299 -6.95 -2.18 -4.08
CA LEU A 299 -7.10 -1.84 -2.66
C LEU A 299 -6.93 -0.33 -2.45
N GLN A 300 -5.96 0.31 -3.11
CA GLN A 300 -5.80 1.75 -3.09
C GLN A 300 -7.07 2.46 -3.57
N TRP A 301 -7.70 1.98 -4.64
CA TRP A 301 -8.98 2.50 -5.12
C TRP A 301 -10.09 2.40 -4.07
N VAL A 302 -10.30 1.22 -3.49
CA VAL A 302 -11.33 1.02 -2.45
C VAL A 302 -11.07 1.92 -1.24
N LEU A 303 -9.84 1.96 -0.74
CA LEU A 303 -9.45 2.79 0.41
C LEU A 303 -9.55 4.29 0.11
N THR A 304 -9.38 4.69 -1.15
CA THR A 304 -9.54 6.08 -1.58
C THR A 304 -10.97 6.57 -1.37
N PHE A 305 -11.96 5.77 -1.76
CA PHE A 305 -13.37 6.11 -1.58
C PHE A 305 -13.80 6.06 -0.12
N LEU A 306 -13.27 5.11 0.65
CA LEU A 306 -13.72 4.88 2.03
C LEU A 306 -13.03 5.79 3.05
N LEU A 307 -11.70 6.00 2.91
CA LEU A 307 -10.87 6.52 4.01
C LEU A 307 -10.14 7.81 3.67
N VAL A 308 -9.77 8.06 2.42
CA VAL A 308 -8.86 9.18 2.11
C VAL A 308 -9.54 10.53 2.35
N GLY A 309 -10.81 10.72 1.96
CA GLY A 309 -11.55 11.96 2.25
C GLY A 309 -11.58 12.30 3.75
N PRO A 310 -12.18 11.43 4.60
CA PRO A 310 -12.21 11.62 6.05
C PRO A 310 -10.81 11.72 6.68
N GLY A 311 -9.85 10.92 6.20
CA GLY A 311 -8.46 10.94 6.66
C GLY A 311 -7.78 12.27 6.38
N CYS A 312 -7.97 12.87 5.20
CA CYS A 312 -7.46 14.19 4.88
C CYS A 312 -8.10 15.27 5.77
N ALA A 313 -9.41 15.19 6.03
CA ALA A 313 -10.08 16.08 6.98
C ALA A 313 -9.48 15.97 8.39
N ALA A 314 -9.28 14.74 8.89
CA ALA A 314 -8.66 14.50 10.19
C ALA A 314 -7.22 15.03 10.26
N ILE A 315 -6.42 14.83 9.21
CA ILE A 315 -5.07 15.39 9.10
C ILE A 315 -5.10 16.91 9.20
N MET A 316 -6.01 17.58 8.49
CA MET A 316 -6.13 19.04 8.55
C MET A 316 -6.49 19.53 9.95
N LEU A 317 -7.41 18.82 10.64
CA LEU A 317 -7.76 19.12 12.03
C LEU A 317 -6.59 18.91 13.00
N ILE A 318 -5.81 17.83 12.83
CA ILE A 318 -4.62 17.56 13.64
C ILE A 318 -3.56 18.64 13.40
N LEU A 319 -3.24 18.94 12.13
CA LEU A 319 -2.25 19.96 11.79
C LEU A 319 -2.62 21.34 12.33
N PHE A 320 -3.92 21.68 12.33
CA PHE A 320 -4.43 22.91 12.92
C PHE A 320 -4.15 23.03 14.42
N ARG A 321 -3.96 21.91 15.13
CA ARG A 321 -3.60 21.87 16.56
C ARG A 321 -2.09 21.83 16.82
N THR A 322 -1.27 21.88 15.78
CA THR A 322 0.19 21.87 15.88
C THR A 322 0.80 23.22 15.46
N SER A 323 2.12 23.33 15.44
CA SER A 323 2.84 24.50 14.90
C SER A 323 2.57 24.76 13.41
N TRP A 324 1.91 23.83 12.70
CA TRP A 324 1.56 23.95 11.28
C TRP A 324 0.21 24.64 11.01
N TRP A 325 -0.45 25.22 12.02
CA TRP A 325 -1.77 25.84 11.86
C TRP A 325 -1.83 26.94 10.79
N SER A 326 -0.75 27.71 10.60
CA SER A 326 -0.67 28.76 9.59
C SER A 326 -0.72 28.20 8.17
N ALA A 327 -0.09 27.04 7.92
CA ALA A 327 -0.18 26.35 6.64
C ALA A 327 -1.62 25.86 6.35
N VAL A 328 -2.31 25.38 7.38
CA VAL A 328 -3.73 24.98 7.26
C VAL A 328 -4.61 26.17 6.93
N LEU A 329 -4.38 27.34 7.54
CA LEU A 329 -5.12 28.56 7.21
C LEU A 329 -4.85 29.05 5.78
N LEU A 330 -3.59 29.05 5.34
CA LEU A 330 -3.24 29.41 3.96
C LEU A 330 -3.94 28.48 2.96
N TYR A 331 -3.95 27.17 3.23
CA TYR A 331 -4.72 26.24 2.43
C TYR A 331 -6.23 26.51 2.51
N GLY A 332 -6.76 26.87 3.68
CA GLY A 332 -8.17 27.23 3.86
C GLY A 332 -8.61 28.44 3.03
N VAL A 333 -7.76 29.48 2.95
CA VAL A 333 -7.97 30.64 2.07
C VAL A 333 -7.97 30.20 0.60
N TRP A 334 -6.98 29.41 0.19
CA TRP A 334 -6.94 28.84 -1.16
C TRP A 334 -8.17 28.01 -1.47
N TYR A 335 -8.57 27.12 -0.56
CA TYR A 335 -9.74 26.27 -0.68
C TYR A 335 -11.01 27.10 -0.89
N TYR A 336 -11.19 28.15 -0.10
CA TYR A 336 -12.35 29.04 -0.22
C TYR A 336 -12.37 29.76 -1.57
N TYR A 337 -11.21 30.28 -2.00
CA TYR A 337 -11.06 30.92 -3.32
C TYR A 337 -11.32 29.94 -4.48
N ASP A 338 -10.83 28.71 -4.37
CA ASP A 338 -10.89 27.66 -5.41
C ASP A 338 -12.16 26.78 -5.33
N ARG A 339 -13.10 27.08 -4.42
CA ARG A 339 -14.23 26.18 -4.08
C ARG A 339 -15.11 25.80 -5.25
N ASP A 340 -15.24 26.67 -6.25
CA ASP A 340 -16.10 26.46 -7.43
C ASP A 340 -15.41 25.76 -8.60
N THR A 341 -14.11 25.49 -8.51
CA THR A 341 -13.35 24.79 -9.57
C THR A 341 -13.96 23.45 -9.99
N PRO A 342 -14.44 22.57 -9.08
CA PRO A 342 -15.13 21.33 -9.46
C PRO A 342 -16.40 21.56 -10.30
N ARG A 343 -17.04 22.73 -10.17
CA ARG A 343 -18.25 23.15 -10.90
C ARG A 343 -17.92 24.00 -12.14
N ARG A 344 -16.63 24.25 -12.38
CA ARG A 344 -16.10 24.97 -13.53
C ARG A 344 -15.10 24.06 -14.25
N GLY A 345 -15.46 22.80 -14.48
CA GLY A 345 -14.69 21.85 -15.29
C GLY A 345 -13.48 21.20 -14.63
N GLY A 346 -13.27 21.40 -13.32
CA GLY A 346 -12.25 20.70 -12.54
C GLY A 346 -10.80 21.07 -12.90
N ARG A 347 -9.85 20.26 -12.42
CA ARG A 347 -8.40 20.44 -12.58
C ARG A 347 -7.77 19.20 -13.19
N ARG A 348 -8.13 18.89 -14.44
CA ARG A 348 -7.65 17.70 -15.16
C ARG A 348 -6.12 17.72 -15.33
N VAL A 349 -5.43 16.66 -14.87
CA VAL A 349 -3.99 16.47 -15.06
C VAL A 349 -3.73 15.19 -15.85
N ASN A 350 -3.29 15.34 -17.10
CA ASN A 350 -3.07 14.20 -18.00
C ASN A 350 -2.04 13.17 -17.47
N TRP A 351 -1.05 13.62 -16.70
CA TRP A 351 -0.09 12.72 -16.05
C TRP A 351 -0.79 11.79 -15.04
N VAL A 352 -1.68 12.32 -14.19
CA VAL A 352 -2.46 11.53 -13.22
C VAL A 352 -3.34 10.53 -13.94
N ARG A 353 -4.03 10.95 -15.01
CA ARG A 353 -4.89 10.06 -15.82
C ARG A 353 -4.14 8.90 -16.48
N ARG A 354 -2.82 9.02 -16.68
CA ARG A 354 -1.95 8.00 -17.31
C ARG A 354 -1.13 7.17 -16.32
N TRP A 355 -1.37 7.33 -15.01
CA TRP A 355 -0.66 6.54 -13.99
C TRP A 355 -0.76 5.04 -14.25
N GLY A 356 0.37 4.34 -14.03
CA GLY A 356 0.44 2.88 -14.17
C GLY A 356 -0.55 2.15 -13.26
N LEU A 357 -0.94 2.78 -12.14
CA LEU A 357 -1.94 2.28 -11.19
C LEU A 357 -3.27 1.94 -11.86
N TRP A 358 -3.78 2.83 -12.72
CA TRP A 358 -5.06 2.63 -13.41
C TRP A 358 -4.99 1.49 -14.42
N ARG A 359 -3.85 1.34 -15.11
CA ARG A 359 -3.59 0.19 -15.97
C ARG A 359 -3.57 -1.11 -15.19
N ARG A 360 -2.95 -1.14 -14.00
CA ARG A 360 -2.98 -2.33 -13.12
C ARG A 360 -4.39 -2.68 -12.65
N MET A 361 -5.23 -1.68 -12.34
CA MET A 361 -6.64 -1.93 -12.04
C MET A 361 -7.40 -2.48 -13.24
N ALA A 362 -7.22 -1.89 -14.43
CA ALA A 362 -7.83 -2.38 -15.66
C ALA A 362 -7.40 -3.82 -15.99
N GLU A 363 -6.16 -4.20 -15.66
CA GLU A 363 -5.64 -5.57 -15.78
C GLU A 363 -6.10 -6.52 -14.65
N TYR A 364 -6.61 -6.01 -13.52
CA TYR A 364 -7.19 -6.80 -12.43
C TYR A 364 -8.63 -7.18 -12.72
N PHE A 365 -9.43 -6.22 -13.24
CA PHE A 365 -10.82 -6.38 -13.65
C PHE A 365 -11.02 -6.63 -15.16
N PRO A 366 -9.99 -7.06 -15.91
CA PRO A 366 -9.94 -6.98 -17.37
C PRO A 366 -10.87 -5.96 -18.06
N VAL A 367 -10.74 -4.66 -17.74
CA VAL A 367 -11.69 -3.62 -18.20
C VAL A 367 -11.49 -3.28 -19.68
N LYS A 368 -12.58 -3.27 -20.45
CA LYS A 368 -12.57 -2.93 -21.88
C LYS A 368 -13.69 -1.95 -22.21
N LEU A 369 -13.32 -0.88 -22.92
CA LEU A 369 -14.25 0.10 -23.52
C LEU A 369 -14.51 -0.23 -24.99
N HIS A 370 -15.76 -0.37 -25.38
CA HIS A 370 -16.21 -0.79 -26.71
C HIS A 370 -17.11 0.29 -27.34
N PRO A 371 -16.57 1.18 -28.19
CA PRO A 371 -17.40 2.08 -28.99
C PRO A 371 -18.16 1.28 -30.06
N THR A 372 -19.46 1.55 -30.23
CA THR A 372 -20.23 1.00 -31.37
C THR A 372 -20.18 1.90 -32.60
N CYS A 373 -19.83 3.17 -32.43
CA CYS A 373 -19.68 4.15 -33.50
C CYS A 373 -18.62 5.21 -33.13
N GLU A 374 -18.21 5.98 -34.13
CA GLU A 374 -17.38 7.16 -33.92
C GLU A 374 -18.23 8.34 -33.40
N LEU A 375 -17.62 9.19 -32.57
CA LEU A 375 -18.22 10.43 -32.11
C LEU A 375 -17.56 11.61 -32.82
N ASP A 376 -18.37 12.53 -33.34
CA ASP A 376 -17.89 13.73 -34.02
C ASP A 376 -17.25 14.70 -32.99
N PRO A 377 -15.95 15.02 -33.11
CA PRO A 377 -15.29 15.97 -32.22
C PRO A 377 -15.80 17.41 -32.34
N LYS A 378 -16.72 17.70 -33.26
CA LYS A 378 -17.41 18.99 -33.35
C LYS A 378 -18.64 19.05 -32.45
N GLU A 379 -19.11 17.95 -31.88
CA GLU A 379 -20.31 17.90 -31.04
C GLU A 379 -20.01 17.65 -29.57
N ASN A 380 -21.01 17.93 -28.75
CA ASN A 380 -20.98 17.65 -27.32
C ASN A 380 -21.96 16.52 -27.01
N TYR A 381 -21.64 15.75 -25.98
CA TYR A 381 -22.33 14.52 -25.63
C TYR A 381 -22.66 14.48 -24.15
N VAL A 382 -23.88 14.05 -23.84
CA VAL A 382 -24.29 13.63 -22.49
C VAL A 382 -24.42 12.11 -22.52
N LEU A 383 -23.44 11.42 -21.94
CA LEU A 383 -23.40 9.97 -21.87
C LEU A 383 -24.04 9.49 -20.57
N GLY A 384 -25.06 8.63 -20.67
CA GLY A 384 -25.67 7.97 -19.53
C GLY A 384 -25.03 6.61 -19.30
N TYR A 385 -24.29 6.46 -18.20
CA TYR A 385 -23.61 5.23 -17.82
C TYR A 385 -24.48 4.36 -16.91
N HIS A 386 -24.62 3.08 -17.27
CA HIS A 386 -25.46 2.10 -16.57
C HIS A 386 -24.76 0.74 -16.47
N PRO A 387 -24.94 -0.05 -15.39
CA PRO A 387 -25.40 0.37 -14.07
C PRO A 387 -24.27 1.04 -13.27
N HIS A 388 -24.61 1.70 -12.16
CA HIS A 388 -23.68 2.38 -11.25
C HIS A 388 -22.67 1.42 -10.61
N GLY A 389 -23.11 0.22 -10.21
CA GLY A 389 -22.33 -0.67 -9.36
C GLY A 389 -22.09 -0.08 -7.96
N VAL A 390 -21.26 -0.74 -7.13
CA VAL A 390 -20.96 -0.25 -5.78
C VAL A 390 -20.07 1.01 -5.81
N LEU A 391 -19.00 1.00 -6.62
CA LEU A 391 -17.99 2.09 -6.69
C LEU A 391 -17.85 2.69 -8.10
N SER A 392 -18.65 2.27 -9.08
CA SER A 392 -18.54 2.71 -10.49
C SER A 392 -17.12 2.60 -11.05
N THR A 393 -16.47 1.47 -10.79
CA THR A 393 -15.07 1.20 -11.16
C THR A 393 -14.87 1.30 -12.67
N GLY A 394 -15.80 0.75 -13.47
CA GLY A 394 -15.77 0.86 -14.92
C GLY A 394 -15.92 2.30 -15.40
N ALA A 395 -16.82 3.08 -14.79
CA ALA A 395 -17.03 4.48 -15.17
C ALA A 395 -15.75 5.30 -14.93
N PHE A 396 -15.11 5.11 -13.77
CA PHE A 396 -13.87 5.79 -13.45
C PHE A 396 -12.73 5.41 -14.40
N LEU A 397 -12.49 4.11 -14.59
CA LEU A 397 -11.39 3.66 -15.45
C LEU A 397 -11.58 4.08 -16.91
N ASN A 398 -12.82 4.08 -17.41
CA ASN A 398 -13.11 4.44 -18.80
C ASN A 398 -13.17 5.95 -19.07
N PHE A 399 -13.75 6.73 -18.16
CA PHE A 399 -14.07 8.15 -18.45
C PHE A 399 -13.26 9.15 -17.62
N ALA A 400 -12.69 8.75 -16.48
CA ALA A 400 -11.78 9.61 -15.72
C ALA A 400 -10.31 9.34 -16.11
N THR A 401 -9.92 8.10 -16.41
CA THR A 401 -8.51 7.76 -16.66
C THR A 401 -8.20 7.48 -18.15
N GLU A 402 -6.94 7.15 -18.45
CA GLU A 402 -6.51 6.61 -19.76
C GLU A 402 -6.26 5.10 -19.71
N ALA A 403 -6.73 4.40 -18.68
CA ALA A 403 -6.46 2.97 -18.50
C ALA A 403 -6.99 2.09 -19.64
N THR A 404 -8.08 2.51 -20.29
CA THR A 404 -8.72 1.80 -21.41
C THR A 404 -8.58 2.53 -22.74
N GLU A 405 -7.61 3.46 -22.81
CA GLU A 405 -7.23 4.22 -24.01
C GLU A 405 -8.37 5.07 -24.58
N PHE A 406 -9.12 5.77 -23.73
CA PHE A 406 -10.26 6.61 -24.14
C PHE A 406 -9.88 7.57 -25.28
N SER A 407 -8.78 8.31 -25.12
CA SER A 407 -8.37 9.34 -26.11
C SER A 407 -8.04 8.74 -27.48
N ARG A 408 -7.69 7.44 -27.54
CA ARG A 408 -7.45 6.72 -28.80
C ARG A 408 -8.76 6.28 -29.44
N LYS A 409 -9.75 5.89 -28.64
CA LYS A 409 -11.06 5.39 -29.11
C LYS A 409 -12.01 6.51 -29.52
N PHE A 410 -11.89 7.67 -28.88
CA PHE A 410 -12.68 8.87 -29.20
C PHE A 410 -11.73 10.06 -29.41
N PRO A 411 -11.01 10.10 -30.55
CA PRO A 411 -10.05 11.16 -30.83
C PRO A 411 -10.74 12.53 -30.89
N GLY A 412 -10.15 13.54 -30.25
CA GLY A 412 -10.71 14.89 -30.20
C GLY A 412 -11.91 15.06 -29.26
N ILE A 413 -12.27 14.03 -28.49
CA ILE A 413 -13.30 14.10 -27.44
C ILE A 413 -12.64 14.17 -26.06
N THR A 414 -13.08 15.12 -25.23
CA THR A 414 -12.64 15.25 -23.84
C THR A 414 -13.71 14.70 -22.90
N PRO A 415 -13.45 13.59 -22.17
CA PRO A 415 -14.42 13.03 -21.23
C PRO A 415 -14.35 13.73 -19.88
N TYR A 416 -15.51 13.89 -19.25
CA TYR A 416 -15.72 14.39 -17.89
C TYR A 416 -16.66 13.46 -17.16
N LEU A 417 -16.12 12.62 -16.28
CA LEU A 417 -16.95 11.83 -15.37
C LEU A 417 -17.51 12.74 -14.27
N SER A 418 -18.83 12.76 -14.12
CA SER A 418 -19.50 13.53 -13.09
C SER A 418 -19.72 12.68 -11.83
N VAL A 419 -19.43 13.26 -10.67
CA VAL A 419 -19.48 12.59 -9.36
C VAL A 419 -20.23 13.44 -8.35
N LEU A 420 -20.61 12.82 -7.23
CA LEU A 420 -21.28 13.52 -6.13
C LEU A 420 -20.46 14.72 -5.65
N ASP A 421 -21.12 15.87 -5.49
CA ASP A 421 -20.47 17.13 -5.11
C ASP A 421 -19.74 17.04 -3.76
N GLY A 422 -20.24 16.21 -2.84
CA GLY A 422 -19.63 15.99 -1.52
C GLY A 422 -18.20 15.42 -1.56
N HIS A 423 -17.78 14.79 -2.66
CA HIS A 423 -16.37 14.39 -2.81
C HIS A 423 -15.42 15.60 -2.85
N PHE A 424 -15.91 16.80 -3.21
CA PHE A 424 -15.09 18.00 -3.28
C PHE A 424 -15.07 18.82 -1.99
N ASP A 425 -15.81 18.39 -0.96
CA ASP A 425 -15.86 19.05 0.35
C ASP A 425 -14.69 18.66 1.26
N PHE A 426 -14.00 17.55 0.95
CA PHE A 426 -12.86 17.09 1.73
C PHE A 426 -11.55 17.77 1.25
N PRO A 427 -10.82 18.49 2.13
CA PRO A 427 -9.57 19.15 1.79
C PRO A 427 -8.53 18.11 1.35
N LEU A 428 -7.61 18.50 0.46
CA LEU A 428 -6.60 17.65 -0.20
C LEU A 428 -7.18 16.55 -1.10
N TYR A 429 -8.18 15.79 -0.64
CA TYR A 429 -8.88 14.77 -1.42
C TYR A 429 -9.54 15.36 -2.67
N ARG A 430 -10.15 16.54 -2.56
CA ARG A 430 -10.72 17.25 -3.73
C ARG A 430 -9.69 17.50 -4.84
N GLU A 431 -8.45 17.82 -4.49
CA GLU A 431 -7.39 18.11 -5.46
C GLU A 431 -6.98 16.84 -6.19
N TYR A 432 -6.75 15.79 -5.40
CA TYR A 432 -6.44 14.46 -5.91
C TYR A 432 -7.53 13.95 -6.85
N PHE A 433 -8.81 14.10 -6.46
CA PHE A 433 -9.92 13.63 -7.27
C PHE A 433 -10.05 14.45 -8.55
N MET A 434 -10.05 15.79 -8.47
CA MET A 434 -10.09 16.67 -9.65
C MET A 434 -8.94 16.43 -10.64
N CYS A 435 -7.75 16.02 -10.18
CA CYS A 435 -6.63 15.67 -11.05
C CYS A 435 -6.95 14.55 -12.05
N SER A 436 -7.86 13.64 -11.70
CA SER A 436 -8.36 12.62 -12.64
C SER A 436 -9.29 13.20 -13.71
N GLY A 437 -9.73 14.45 -13.59
CA GLY A 437 -10.64 15.10 -14.54
C GLY A 437 -12.13 14.90 -14.24
N VAL A 438 -12.47 14.37 -13.07
CA VAL A 438 -13.85 14.32 -12.57
C VAL A 438 -14.36 15.71 -12.21
N ILE A 439 -15.67 15.91 -12.35
CA ILE A 439 -16.36 17.17 -12.08
C ILE A 439 -17.60 16.94 -11.21
N SER A 440 -18.14 18.01 -10.65
CA SER A 440 -19.42 17.95 -9.93
C SER A 440 -20.57 17.56 -10.86
N VAL A 441 -21.46 16.68 -10.38
CA VAL A 441 -22.71 16.29 -11.06
C VAL A 441 -23.81 17.37 -11.00
N ARG A 442 -23.58 18.48 -10.30
CA ARG A 442 -24.52 19.60 -10.27
C ARG A 442 -24.78 20.15 -11.68
N LYS A 443 -26.03 20.57 -11.94
CA LYS A 443 -26.47 21.03 -13.26
C LYS A 443 -25.58 22.14 -13.83
N GLU A 444 -25.20 23.11 -13.01
CA GLU A 444 -24.39 24.26 -13.43
C GLU A 444 -23.00 23.81 -13.89
N SER A 445 -22.43 22.79 -13.25
CA SER A 445 -21.15 22.19 -13.62
C SER A 445 -21.20 21.56 -15.00
N LEU A 446 -22.22 20.73 -15.25
CA LEU A 446 -22.38 20.03 -16.51
C LEU A 446 -22.69 21.00 -17.65
N GLN A 447 -23.54 22.01 -17.40
CA GLN A 447 -23.83 23.08 -18.37
C GLN A 447 -22.58 23.89 -18.69
N ASN A 448 -21.79 24.29 -17.69
CA ASN A 448 -20.55 25.03 -17.89
C ASN A 448 -19.58 24.29 -18.80
N VAL A 449 -19.45 22.96 -18.66
CA VAL A 449 -18.59 22.15 -19.52
C VAL A 449 -19.14 22.07 -20.96
N LEU A 450 -20.43 21.80 -21.12
CA LEU A 450 -21.07 21.62 -22.43
C LEU A 450 -21.25 22.95 -23.20
N GLN A 451 -21.17 24.10 -22.53
CA GLN A 451 -21.29 25.44 -23.15
C GLN A 451 -19.96 26.15 -23.37
N ARG A 452 -18.83 25.54 -22.96
CA ARG A 452 -17.49 26.12 -23.20
C ARG A 452 -17.22 26.32 -24.68
N ARG A 453 -16.52 27.41 -25.01
CA ARG A 453 -16.02 27.66 -26.37
C ARG A 453 -15.15 26.47 -26.82
N LYS A 454 -15.45 25.95 -28.02
CA LYS A 454 -14.83 24.78 -28.67
C LYS A 454 -13.37 25.05 -29.06
N THR A 455 -12.50 25.27 -28.08
CA THR A 455 -11.08 25.59 -28.31
C THR A 455 -10.22 24.35 -28.55
N ALA A 456 -10.72 23.13 -28.25
CA ALA A 456 -9.92 21.89 -28.34
C ALA A 456 -10.72 20.61 -28.68
N GLY A 457 -11.93 20.71 -29.26
CA GLY A 457 -12.77 19.56 -29.63
C GLY A 457 -14.00 19.34 -28.73
N GLY A 458 -14.65 18.19 -28.93
CA GLY A 458 -15.96 17.86 -28.37
C GLY A 458 -15.89 17.48 -26.90
N GLN A 459 -16.92 17.85 -26.14
CA GLN A 459 -16.99 17.57 -24.70
C GLN A 459 -17.97 16.42 -24.45
N LEU A 460 -17.54 15.39 -23.72
CA LEU A 460 -18.41 14.28 -23.31
C LEU A 460 -18.56 14.31 -21.79
N VAL A 461 -19.75 14.60 -21.31
CA VAL A 461 -20.08 14.53 -19.89
C VAL A 461 -20.72 13.17 -19.61
N CYS A 462 -20.07 12.36 -18.78
CA CYS A 462 -20.57 11.06 -18.33
C CYS A 462 -21.33 11.23 -17.01
N VAL A 463 -22.62 10.89 -17.03
CA VAL A 463 -23.53 10.94 -15.89
C VAL A 463 -23.97 9.51 -15.56
N ILE A 464 -24.13 9.21 -14.28
CA ILE A 464 -24.70 7.94 -13.81
C ILE A 464 -26.11 8.22 -13.25
N PRO A 465 -27.17 8.13 -14.07
CA PRO A 465 -28.51 8.64 -13.71
C PRO A 465 -29.14 7.95 -12.49
N GLY A 466 -28.87 6.65 -12.31
CA GLY A 466 -29.36 5.89 -11.16
C GLY A 466 -28.76 6.33 -9.83
N GLY A 467 -27.51 6.81 -9.87
CA GLY A 467 -26.81 7.39 -8.72
C GLY A 467 -26.74 6.48 -7.50
N ALA A 468 -26.74 7.09 -6.31
CA ALA A 468 -26.60 6.40 -5.03
C ALA A 468 -27.67 5.31 -4.78
N VAL A 469 -28.89 5.50 -5.27
CA VAL A 469 -29.99 4.53 -5.09
C VAL A 469 -29.72 3.25 -5.87
N GLU A 470 -29.26 3.36 -7.11
CA GLU A 470 -28.91 2.20 -7.94
C GLU A 470 -27.71 1.42 -7.38
N ALA A 471 -26.76 2.10 -6.73
CA ALA A 471 -25.66 1.45 -6.03
C ALA A 471 -26.12 0.51 -4.90
N LEU A 472 -27.24 0.82 -4.24
CA LEU A 472 -27.85 -0.03 -3.21
C LEU A 472 -28.58 -1.25 -3.80
N ASP A 473 -28.86 -1.25 -5.09
CA ASP A 473 -29.47 -2.38 -5.80
C ASP A 473 -28.46 -3.18 -6.64
N SER A 474 -27.17 -2.84 -6.51
CA SER A 474 -26.06 -3.54 -7.15
C SER A 474 -25.74 -4.85 -6.44
N HIS A 475 -26.56 -5.86 -6.72
CA HIS A 475 -26.37 -7.25 -6.27
C HIS A 475 -25.88 -8.12 -7.45
N PRO A 476 -24.87 -9.00 -7.24
CA PRO A 476 -24.43 -9.93 -8.28
C PRO A 476 -25.57 -10.81 -8.79
N GLY A 477 -25.51 -11.17 -10.08
CA GLY A 477 -26.46 -12.09 -10.68
C GLY A 477 -26.90 -11.71 -12.09
N THR A 478 -28.03 -12.27 -12.51
CA THR A 478 -28.54 -12.16 -13.88
C THR A 478 -29.52 -11.00 -14.08
N VAL A 479 -29.95 -10.32 -13.01
CA VAL A 479 -30.93 -9.22 -13.07
C VAL A 479 -30.23 -7.89 -12.84
N TYR A 480 -30.18 -7.07 -13.89
CA TYR A 480 -29.59 -5.74 -13.89
C TYR A 480 -30.68 -4.70 -13.66
N ARG A 481 -30.72 -4.10 -12.47
CA ARG A 481 -31.69 -3.05 -12.14
C ARG A 481 -31.10 -1.68 -12.41
N VAL A 482 -31.74 -0.93 -13.30
CA VAL A 482 -31.30 0.40 -13.70
C VAL A 482 -32.42 1.42 -13.41
N HIS A 483 -32.11 2.42 -12.60
CA HIS A 483 -33.05 3.44 -12.13
C HIS A 483 -33.10 4.60 -13.11
N LEU A 484 -34.07 4.57 -14.01
CA LEU A 484 -34.17 5.49 -15.14
C LEU A 484 -35.54 6.12 -15.35
N ARG A 485 -36.66 5.47 -14.98
CA ARG A 485 -38.02 5.89 -15.40
C ARG A 485 -38.36 7.35 -15.09
N ASN A 486 -37.79 7.86 -14.00
CA ASN A 486 -38.04 9.21 -13.50
C ASN A 486 -36.83 10.15 -13.57
N LYS A 487 -35.77 9.78 -14.29
CA LYS A 487 -34.51 10.53 -14.33
C LYS A 487 -34.46 11.52 -15.49
N LEU A 488 -35.33 12.53 -15.48
CA LEU A 488 -35.35 13.56 -16.55
C LEU A 488 -34.16 14.53 -16.54
N GLY A 489 -33.38 14.62 -15.45
CA GLY A 489 -32.37 15.67 -15.29
C GLY A 489 -31.30 15.69 -16.38
N PHE A 490 -30.73 14.53 -16.73
CA PHE A 490 -29.68 14.43 -17.76
C PHE A 490 -30.24 14.61 -19.18
N VAL A 491 -31.51 14.23 -19.40
CA VAL A 491 -32.21 14.44 -20.66
C VAL A 491 -32.48 15.93 -20.89
N ARG A 492 -33.01 16.62 -19.87
CA ARG A 492 -33.20 18.08 -19.91
C ARG A 492 -31.88 18.81 -20.11
N LEU A 493 -30.79 18.34 -19.49
CA LEU A 493 -29.45 18.90 -19.72
C LEU A 493 -29.03 18.79 -21.20
N ALA A 494 -29.23 17.63 -21.82
CA ALA A 494 -28.93 17.43 -23.24
C ALA A 494 -29.76 18.38 -24.13
N MET A 495 -31.06 18.49 -23.88
CA MET A 495 -31.95 19.41 -24.61
C MET A 495 -31.53 20.88 -24.43
N GLN A 496 -31.23 21.31 -23.21
CA GLN A 496 -30.83 22.69 -22.93
C GLN A 496 -29.50 23.09 -23.56
N THR A 497 -28.60 22.12 -23.74
CA THR A 497 -27.28 22.35 -24.32
C THR A 497 -27.22 22.06 -25.83
N GLY A 498 -28.21 21.34 -26.37
CA GLY A 498 -28.15 20.79 -27.73
C GLY A 498 -27.10 19.68 -27.88
N SER A 499 -26.77 19.01 -26.78
CA SER A 499 -25.79 17.91 -26.77
C SER A 499 -26.49 16.59 -27.09
N SER A 500 -25.86 15.75 -27.89
CA SER A 500 -26.41 14.42 -28.22
C SER A 500 -26.41 13.51 -26.98
N LEU A 501 -27.47 12.71 -26.80
CA LEU A 501 -27.55 11.72 -25.72
C LEU A 501 -26.90 10.41 -26.14
N VAL A 502 -26.08 9.80 -25.30
CA VAL A 502 -25.39 8.55 -25.62
C VAL A 502 -25.70 7.48 -24.58
N PRO A 503 -26.39 6.38 -24.93
CA PRO A 503 -26.59 5.26 -24.04
C PRO A 503 -25.29 4.48 -23.85
N CYS A 504 -24.95 4.14 -22.60
CA CYS A 504 -23.76 3.36 -22.28
C CYS A 504 -24.09 2.27 -21.25
N PHE A 505 -23.67 1.03 -21.52
CA PHE A 505 -23.91 -0.10 -20.64
C PHE A 505 -22.60 -0.82 -20.25
N SER A 506 -22.40 -1.10 -18.96
CA SER A 506 -21.22 -1.75 -18.39
C SER A 506 -21.55 -3.12 -17.82
N PHE A 507 -21.16 -4.16 -18.54
CA PHE A 507 -21.34 -5.56 -18.18
C PHE A 507 -20.29 -5.99 -17.16
N GLY A 508 -20.72 -6.64 -16.06
CA GLY A 508 -19.84 -7.14 -14.99
C GLY A 508 -19.63 -6.17 -13.82
N GLU A 509 -20.16 -4.93 -13.90
CA GLU A 509 -20.01 -3.90 -12.86
C GLU A 509 -20.62 -4.31 -11.50
N ILE A 510 -21.74 -5.04 -11.53
CA ILE A 510 -22.48 -5.48 -10.32
C ILE A 510 -21.86 -6.72 -9.66
N ASP A 511 -20.95 -7.42 -10.35
CA ASP A 511 -20.35 -8.67 -9.89
C ASP A 511 -19.04 -8.47 -9.10
N LEU A 512 -18.62 -7.21 -8.93
CA LEU A 512 -17.34 -6.88 -8.27
C LEU A 512 -17.39 -7.09 -6.76
N PHE A 513 -18.56 -7.07 -6.15
CA PHE A 513 -18.76 -7.23 -4.72
C PHE A 513 -20.04 -8.00 -4.42
N ASN A 514 -20.04 -8.76 -3.34
CA ASN A 514 -21.29 -9.19 -2.71
C ASN A 514 -21.83 -8.03 -1.88
N GLN A 515 -23.12 -7.77 -1.96
CA GLN A 515 -23.80 -6.81 -1.11
C GLN A 515 -24.68 -7.54 -0.10
N VAL A 516 -24.70 -7.06 1.14
CA VAL A 516 -25.63 -7.59 2.16
C VAL A 516 -27.06 -7.34 1.70
N ASN A 517 -27.89 -8.37 1.79
CA ASN A 517 -29.27 -8.31 1.33
C ASN A 517 -30.03 -7.18 2.04
N ASN A 518 -30.54 -6.23 1.26
CA ASN A 518 -31.16 -4.99 1.72
C ASN A 518 -32.46 -4.72 0.95
N ARG A 519 -33.37 -5.72 0.91
CA ARG A 519 -34.65 -5.63 0.17
C ARG A 519 -35.41 -4.33 0.47
N ALA A 520 -36.14 -3.83 -0.52
CA ALA A 520 -37.05 -2.70 -0.35
C ALA A 520 -38.02 -2.97 0.82
N GLY A 521 -38.19 -1.98 1.69
CA GLY A 521 -38.99 -2.09 2.92
C GLY A 521 -38.27 -2.68 4.14
N SER A 522 -37.05 -3.21 4.00
CA SER A 522 -36.26 -3.67 5.16
C SER A 522 -35.78 -2.51 6.05
N PRO A 523 -35.56 -2.75 7.37
CA PRO A 523 -34.98 -1.73 8.26
C PRO A 523 -33.63 -1.19 7.77
N LEU A 524 -32.77 -2.09 7.27
CA LEU A 524 -31.48 -1.70 6.69
C LEU A 524 -31.67 -0.76 5.50
N ARG A 525 -32.59 -1.07 4.58
CA ARG A 525 -32.88 -0.21 3.43
C ARG A 525 -33.48 1.13 3.86
N ALA A 526 -34.31 1.16 4.91
CA ALA A 526 -34.86 2.40 5.45
C ALA A 526 -33.74 3.34 5.95
N VAL A 527 -32.77 2.81 6.69
CA VAL A 527 -31.58 3.57 7.14
C VAL A 527 -30.75 4.04 5.95
N GLN A 528 -30.47 3.17 4.98
CA GLN A 528 -29.69 3.53 3.79
C GLN A 528 -30.39 4.62 2.96
N ASN A 529 -31.71 4.53 2.77
CA ASN A 529 -32.49 5.55 2.05
C ASN A 529 -32.51 6.89 2.80
N PHE A 530 -32.60 6.85 4.13
CA PHE A 530 -32.50 8.05 4.97
C PHE A 530 -31.15 8.74 4.81
N LEU A 531 -30.04 7.97 4.83
CA LEU A 531 -28.70 8.50 4.62
C LEU A 531 -28.52 9.09 3.21
N VAL A 532 -29.02 8.42 2.17
CA VAL A 532 -29.03 8.94 0.80
C VAL A 532 -29.80 10.26 0.72
N LYS A 533 -30.93 10.38 1.43
CA LYS A 533 -31.75 11.61 1.43
C LYS A 533 -31.03 12.78 2.10
N ILE A 534 -30.28 12.55 3.18
CA ILE A 534 -29.59 13.61 3.93
C ILE A 534 -28.27 13.99 3.26
N PHE A 535 -27.45 12.99 2.93
CA PHE A 535 -26.06 13.22 2.52
C PHE A 535 -25.83 13.08 1.02
N GLY A 536 -26.80 12.55 0.26
CA GLY A 536 -26.66 12.32 -1.17
C GLY A 536 -25.77 11.13 -1.57
N PHE A 537 -25.15 10.43 -0.61
CA PHE A 537 -24.36 9.22 -0.84
C PHE A 537 -25.02 7.99 -0.24
N SER A 538 -24.82 6.84 -0.87
CA SER A 538 -25.24 5.55 -0.34
C SER A 538 -24.11 4.85 0.40
N MET A 539 -24.47 4.10 1.44
CA MET A 539 -23.56 3.19 2.14
C MET A 539 -24.01 1.74 1.92
N PRO A 540 -23.72 1.15 0.74
CA PRO A 540 -23.86 -0.29 0.59
C PRO A 540 -22.92 -0.99 1.58
N ILE A 541 -23.42 -2.03 2.25
CA ILE A 541 -22.59 -2.93 3.05
C ILE A 541 -22.17 -4.05 2.11
N PHE A 542 -20.90 -4.09 1.75
CA PHE A 542 -20.39 -4.99 0.72
C PHE A 542 -19.13 -5.74 1.15
N SER A 543 -18.85 -6.86 0.51
CA SER A 543 -17.65 -7.68 0.72
C SER A 543 -17.13 -8.28 -0.58
N GLY A 544 -15.82 -8.44 -0.66
CA GLY A 544 -15.14 -9.27 -1.66
C GLY A 544 -14.32 -10.35 -0.95
N HIS A 545 -13.05 -10.49 -1.30
CA HIS A 545 -12.05 -11.19 -0.48
C HIS A 545 -11.58 -10.25 0.64
N GLY A 546 -12.43 -10.03 1.65
CA GLY A 546 -12.30 -8.90 2.57
C GLY A 546 -12.69 -7.59 1.88
N LEU A 547 -11.83 -6.56 1.94
CA LEU A 547 -12.02 -5.29 1.21
C LEU A 547 -11.60 -5.38 -0.26
N LEU A 548 -10.95 -6.46 -0.69
CA LEU A 548 -10.51 -6.63 -2.06
C LEU A 548 -11.68 -7.13 -2.95
N PRO A 549 -12.08 -6.39 -3.99
CA PRO A 549 -13.19 -6.77 -4.89
C PRO A 549 -12.88 -8.05 -5.68
N PHE A 550 -13.91 -8.73 -6.19
CA PHE A 550 -13.74 -9.89 -7.06
C PHE A 550 -13.15 -9.50 -8.42
N ALA A 551 -12.16 -10.28 -8.89
CA ALA A 551 -11.53 -10.08 -10.19
C ALA A 551 -12.45 -10.57 -11.32
N LYS A 552 -13.48 -9.77 -11.63
CA LYS A 552 -14.44 -10.03 -12.71
C LYS A 552 -14.20 -9.08 -13.90
N PRO A 553 -14.34 -9.54 -15.16
CA PRO A 553 -14.24 -8.68 -16.34
C PRO A 553 -15.30 -7.57 -16.35
N ILE A 554 -14.91 -6.35 -16.72
CA ILE A 554 -15.84 -5.24 -16.97
C ILE A 554 -15.80 -4.88 -18.46
N ASN A 555 -16.93 -4.98 -19.16
CA ASN A 555 -17.05 -4.60 -20.56
C ASN A 555 -18.04 -3.47 -20.70
N THR A 556 -17.55 -2.28 -21.02
CA THR A 556 -18.38 -1.08 -21.17
C THR A 556 -18.60 -0.80 -22.65
N VAL A 557 -19.85 -0.83 -23.08
CA VAL A 557 -20.27 -0.59 -24.47
C VAL A 557 -20.90 0.79 -24.56
N VAL A 558 -20.38 1.64 -25.45
CA VAL A 558 -20.89 2.98 -25.73
C VAL A 558 -21.71 2.92 -27.01
N GLY A 559 -23.02 3.18 -26.90
CA GLY A 559 -23.97 3.13 -28.00
C GLY A 559 -23.91 4.34 -28.94
N ALA A 560 -24.83 4.38 -29.90
CA ALA A 560 -24.92 5.45 -30.87
C ALA A 560 -25.53 6.74 -30.27
N PRO A 561 -25.08 7.94 -30.68
CA PRO A 561 -25.64 9.19 -30.21
C PRO A 561 -27.05 9.43 -30.77
N ILE A 562 -27.98 9.75 -29.87
CA ILE A 562 -29.31 10.28 -30.18
C ILE A 562 -29.16 11.79 -30.34
N LYS A 563 -29.38 12.30 -31.55
CA LYS A 563 -29.37 13.75 -31.82
C LYS A 563 -30.49 14.43 -31.03
N VAL A 564 -30.16 15.55 -30.41
CA VAL A 564 -31.09 16.32 -29.59
C VAL A 564 -31.14 17.76 -30.12
N GLU A 565 -32.33 18.21 -30.47
CA GLU A 565 -32.56 19.61 -30.82
C GLU A 565 -32.52 20.48 -29.57
N LYS A 566 -31.89 21.65 -29.69
CA LYS A 566 -31.70 22.53 -28.55
C LYS A 566 -33.01 23.18 -28.14
N ASN A 567 -33.45 22.93 -26.91
CA ASN A 567 -34.60 23.57 -26.29
C ASN A 567 -34.22 24.06 -24.88
N TYR A 568 -34.30 25.37 -24.64
CA TYR A 568 -33.95 25.99 -23.36
C TYR A 568 -34.95 25.66 -22.24
N GLU A 569 -36.21 25.47 -22.58
CA GLU A 569 -37.31 25.20 -21.66
C GLU A 569 -38.08 23.94 -22.11
N PRO A 570 -37.45 22.75 -22.02
CA PRO A 570 -38.08 21.50 -22.43
C PRO A 570 -39.25 21.15 -21.50
N THR A 571 -40.40 20.83 -22.09
CA THR A 571 -41.55 20.34 -21.32
C THR A 571 -41.27 18.94 -20.77
N ASP A 572 -41.99 18.57 -19.72
CA ASP A 572 -41.86 17.24 -19.11
C ASP A 572 -42.21 16.11 -20.09
N GLU A 573 -43.16 16.37 -20.99
CA GLU A 573 -43.57 15.46 -22.06
C GLU A 573 -42.45 15.25 -23.09
N GLN A 574 -41.87 16.34 -23.62
CA GLN A 574 -40.75 16.25 -24.57
C GLN A 574 -39.53 15.52 -23.95
N ALA A 575 -39.24 15.82 -22.68
CA ALA A 575 -38.17 15.14 -21.96
C ALA A 575 -38.50 13.66 -21.71
N ARG A 576 -39.77 13.31 -21.51
CA ARG A 576 -40.23 11.92 -21.34
C ARG A 576 -40.09 11.12 -22.63
N ASP A 577 -40.48 11.70 -23.76
CA ASP A 577 -40.39 11.05 -25.07
C ASP A 577 -38.94 10.75 -25.45
N LEU A 578 -38.06 11.73 -25.24
CA LEU A 578 -36.64 11.53 -25.46
C LEU A 578 -36.03 10.50 -24.49
N LEU A 579 -36.48 10.48 -23.22
CA LEU A 579 -36.08 9.45 -22.26
C LEU A 579 -36.56 8.04 -22.69
N ASN A 580 -37.79 7.91 -23.19
CA ASN A 580 -38.33 6.64 -23.66
C ASN A 580 -37.55 6.11 -24.86
N ARG A 581 -37.18 6.99 -25.79
CA ARG A 581 -36.26 6.64 -26.90
C ARG A 581 -34.90 6.20 -26.38
N TYR A 582 -34.32 6.94 -25.44
CA TYR A 582 -33.06 6.59 -24.79
C TYR A 582 -33.11 5.22 -24.10
N ILE A 583 -34.21 4.91 -23.40
CA ILE A 583 -34.41 3.61 -22.74
C ILE A 583 -34.48 2.49 -23.79
N SER A 584 -35.23 2.68 -24.88
CA SER A 584 -35.32 1.69 -25.96
C SER A 584 -33.95 1.39 -26.57
N ASP A 585 -33.15 2.43 -26.85
CA ASP A 585 -31.78 2.25 -27.37
C ASP A 585 -30.85 1.55 -26.36
N LEU A 586 -31.01 1.83 -25.06
CA LEU A 586 -30.27 1.15 -23.99
C LEU A 586 -30.64 -0.33 -23.88
N GLU A 587 -31.92 -0.67 -23.98
CA GLU A 587 -32.41 -2.06 -23.97
C GLU A 587 -31.91 -2.83 -25.19
N LEU A 588 -31.92 -2.22 -26.38
CA LEU A 588 -31.33 -2.80 -27.59
C LEU A 588 -29.83 -3.03 -27.40
N LEU A 589 -29.10 -2.04 -26.86
CA LEU A 589 -27.67 -2.16 -26.57
C LEU A 589 -27.38 -3.31 -25.59
N PHE A 590 -28.20 -3.46 -24.56
CA PHE A 590 -28.12 -4.56 -23.61
C PHE A 590 -28.35 -5.92 -24.29
N CYS A 591 -29.48 -6.06 -25.00
CA CYS A 591 -29.87 -7.30 -25.67
C CYS A 591 -28.84 -7.76 -26.71
N ALA A 592 -28.27 -6.83 -27.48
CA ALA A 592 -27.25 -7.13 -28.49
C ALA A 592 -25.94 -7.67 -27.89
N ASN A 593 -25.64 -7.37 -26.62
CA ASN A 593 -24.34 -7.65 -26.01
C ASN A 593 -24.39 -8.65 -24.84
N LYS A 594 -25.56 -8.90 -24.23
CA LYS A 594 -25.67 -9.75 -23.03
C LYS A 594 -25.12 -11.16 -23.22
N ALA A 595 -25.43 -11.80 -24.36
CA ALA A 595 -24.97 -13.16 -24.68
C ALA A 595 -23.44 -13.25 -24.74
N LYS A 596 -22.77 -12.17 -25.16
CA LYS A 596 -21.32 -12.10 -25.31
C LYS A 596 -20.59 -11.93 -23.97
N TYR A 597 -21.17 -11.18 -23.03
CA TYR A 597 -20.45 -10.75 -21.83
C TYR A 597 -20.96 -11.37 -20.52
N ILE A 598 -22.24 -11.68 -20.40
CA ILE A 598 -22.86 -12.07 -19.12
C ILE A 598 -23.85 -13.25 -19.22
N GLY A 599 -24.12 -13.77 -20.42
CA GLY A 599 -25.05 -14.88 -20.64
C GLY A 599 -26.40 -14.45 -21.22
N THR A 600 -27.14 -15.42 -21.78
CA THR A 600 -28.43 -15.19 -22.46
C THR A 600 -29.60 -15.05 -21.49
N ASP A 601 -29.47 -15.60 -20.29
CA ASP A 601 -30.42 -15.59 -19.18
C ASP A 601 -30.49 -14.24 -18.46
N ALA A 602 -29.50 -13.36 -18.68
CA ALA A 602 -29.49 -12.02 -18.12
C ALA A 602 -30.68 -11.16 -18.59
N ARG A 603 -31.22 -10.36 -17.66
CA ARG A 603 -32.37 -9.48 -17.84
C ARG A 603 -32.06 -8.07 -17.34
N LEU A 604 -32.56 -7.08 -18.07
CA LEU A 604 -32.50 -5.67 -17.70
C LEU A 604 -33.88 -5.25 -17.16
N GLU A 605 -33.92 -4.70 -15.95
CA GLU A 605 -35.11 -4.15 -15.31
C GLU A 605 -34.96 -2.63 -15.19
N ILE A 606 -35.75 -1.89 -15.96
CA ILE A 606 -35.82 -0.43 -15.87
C ILE A 606 -36.80 -0.06 -14.75
N VAL A 607 -36.28 0.57 -13.70
CA VAL A 607 -37.01 0.99 -12.48
C VAL A 607 -37.21 2.49 -12.44
#